data_AF-A0A4Q9KRT2-F1
#
_entry.id   AF-A0A4Q9KRT2-F1
#
_cell.length_a   1.000
_cell.length_b   1.000
_cell.length_c   1.000
_cell.angle_alpha   90.00
_cell.angle_beta   90.00
_cell.angle_gamma   90.00
#
_symmetry.space_group_name_H-M   'P 1'
#
loop_
_entity.id
_entity.type
_entity.pdbx_description
1 polymer ?
#
loop_
_entity_poly.entity_id
_entity_poly.type
_entity_poly.pdbx_seq_one_letter_code
_entity_poly.pdbx_strand_id
1 'polypeptide(L)'
;MQALDEEYLDVDAQFGGVDQRKIFTFAMKYLPQLGFKKRAHLMNPMIPGLNSEKMSSSDKYSKIDMLETKENIEKNIRKCFCEEGNKETGLLYLIRHIIYPIFEIKNLKVEIFIKSLNKKNFYEKYQELENDFVEKIIHPQDLKKSVAEMVEIIVGPVRKEMEEFQELIQNAYGSE
;
A
#
# COMPACT_ATOMS: atom_id res chain seq x y z
N MET A 1 -16.52 22.54 -2.06
CA MET A 1 -16.67 21.62 -0.94
C MET A 1 -15.30 21.32 -0.34
N GLN A 2 -14.45 20.49 -0.96
CA GLN A 2 -13.14 20.08 -0.41
C GLN A 2 -12.22 21.20 0.10
N ALA A 3 -12.17 22.36 -0.55
CA ALA A 3 -11.36 23.49 -0.07
C ALA A 3 -11.91 24.08 1.25
N LEU A 4 -13.23 24.16 1.40
CA LEU A 4 -13.84 24.69 2.63
C LEU A 4 -13.72 23.70 3.78
N ASP A 5 -13.60 22.40 3.52
CA ASP A 5 -13.35 21.40 4.56
C ASP A 5 -12.08 21.73 5.36
N GLU A 6 -11.06 22.34 4.74
CA GLU A 6 -9.84 22.82 5.43
C GLU A 6 -10.14 23.87 6.51
N GLU A 7 -11.15 24.70 6.30
CA GLU A 7 -11.61 25.72 7.24
C GLU A 7 -12.54 25.15 8.29
N TYR A 8 -13.57 24.42 7.87
CA TYR A 8 -14.61 23.93 8.77
C TYR A 8 -14.13 22.79 9.67
N LEU A 9 -13.07 22.08 9.30
CA LEU A 9 -12.39 21.11 10.17
C LEU A 9 -11.27 21.76 11.02
N ASP A 10 -11.01 23.05 10.84
CA ASP A 10 -9.91 23.82 11.45
C ASP A 10 -8.57 23.07 11.43
N VAL A 11 -8.14 22.69 10.23
CA VAL A 11 -6.86 21.99 10.03
C VAL A 11 -5.79 22.92 9.48
N ASP A 12 -4.53 22.59 9.78
CA ASP A 12 -3.36 23.28 9.26
C ASP A 12 -2.80 22.64 7.98
N ALA A 13 -3.14 21.37 7.75
CA ALA A 13 -2.69 20.62 6.58
C ALA A 13 -3.76 19.69 6.03
N GLN A 14 -3.75 19.47 4.73
CA GLN A 14 -4.49 18.42 4.04
C GLN A 14 -3.53 17.42 3.43
N PHE A 15 -3.77 16.13 3.66
CA PHE A 15 -3.03 15.02 3.08
C PHE A 15 -3.85 14.34 1.99
N GLY A 16 -3.21 14.00 0.86
CA GLY A 16 -3.86 13.22 -0.20
C GLY A 16 -2.87 12.83 -1.31
N GLY A 17 -3.38 12.21 -2.36
CA GLY A 17 -2.57 11.79 -3.50
C GLY A 17 -2.08 12.95 -4.37
N VAL A 18 -1.02 12.72 -5.14
CA VAL A 18 -0.53 13.65 -6.17
C VAL A 18 -1.61 13.98 -7.21
N ASP A 19 -2.58 13.08 -7.44
CA ASP A 19 -3.74 13.30 -8.29
C ASP A 19 -4.65 14.45 -7.80
N GLN A 20 -4.67 14.73 -6.50
CA GLN A 20 -5.42 15.83 -5.90
C GLN A 20 -4.72 17.20 -5.99
N ARG A 21 -3.52 17.27 -6.59
CA ARG A 21 -2.72 18.51 -6.69
C ARG A 21 -3.51 19.70 -7.23
N LYS A 22 -4.38 19.50 -8.23
CA LYS A 22 -5.20 20.59 -8.82
C LYS A 22 -6.22 21.14 -7.83
N ILE A 23 -6.73 20.31 -6.93
CA ILE A 23 -7.68 20.72 -5.89
C ILE A 23 -6.94 21.49 -4.80
N PHE A 24 -5.76 21.01 -4.40
CA PHE A 24 -4.91 21.70 -3.42
C PHE A 24 -4.48 23.09 -3.90
N THR A 25 -4.04 23.21 -5.16
CA THR A 25 -3.68 24.53 -5.72
C THR A 25 -4.89 25.45 -5.85
N PHE A 26 -6.09 24.91 -6.11
CA PHE A 26 -7.33 25.67 -6.06
C PHE A 26 -7.62 26.19 -4.66
N ALA A 27 -7.57 25.33 -3.63
CA ALA A 27 -7.79 25.73 -2.23
C ALA A 27 -6.80 26.83 -1.80
N MET A 28 -5.51 26.65 -2.11
CA MET A 28 -4.47 27.66 -1.83
C MET A 28 -4.73 29.02 -2.49
N LYS A 29 -5.41 29.06 -3.65
CA LYS A 29 -5.70 30.30 -4.37
C LYS A 29 -6.95 31.00 -3.83
N TYR A 30 -8.01 30.25 -3.56
CA TYR A 30 -9.34 30.81 -3.28
C TYR A 30 -9.64 30.99 -1.78
N LEU A 31 -9.09 30.16 -0.89
CA LEU A 31 -9.31 30.34 0.56
C LEU A 31 -8.83 31.71 1.07
N PRO A 32 -7.64 32.21 0.68
CA PRO A 32 -7.22 33.54 1.09
C PRO A 32 -8.13 34.67 0.59
N GLN A 33 -8.78 34.50 -0.57
CA GLN A 33 -9.72 35.50 -1.10
C GLN A 33 -11.01 35.59 -0.27
N LEU A 34 -11.32 34.53 0.48
CA LEU A 34 -12.43 34.48 1.43
C LEU A 34 -12.02 34.91 2.85
N GLY A 35 -10.75 35.32 3.05
CA GLY A 35 -10.21 35.69 4.35
C GLY A 35 -9.70 34.52 5.20
N PHE A 36 -9.65 33.31 4.63
CA PHE A 36 -9.22 32.11 5.34
C PHE A 36 -7.72 31.88 5.24
N LYS A 37 -7.16 31.15 6.22
CA LYS A 37 -5.73 30.78 6.23
C LYS A 37 -5.41 29.85 5.06
N LYS A 38 -4.17 29.90 4.58
CA LYS A 38 -3.66 28.92 3.61
C LYS A 38 -3.14 27.71 4.37
N ARG A 39 -3.40 26.50 3.86
CA ARG A 39 -2.97 25.24 4.47
C ARG A 39 -1.73 24.66 3.79
N ALA A 40 -1.04 23.79 4.52
CA ALA A 40 -0.04 22.92 3.94
C ALA A 40 -0.72 21.75 3.20
N HIS A 41 -0.17 21.34 2.05
CA HIS A 41 -0.68 20.21 1.29
C HIS A 41 0.40 19.14 1.16
N LEU A 42 0.19 18.00 1.80
CA LEU A 42 1.12 16.86 1.82
C LEU A 42 0.65 15.83 0.80
N MET A 43 1.49 15.54 -0.20
CA MET A 43 1.12 14.66 -1.31
C MET A 43 1.91 13.36 -1.29
N ASN A 44 1.23 12.21 -1.17
CA ASN A 44 1.88 10.90 -1.36
C ASN A 44 1.90 10.51 -2.85
N PRO A 45 2.94 9.78 -3.30
CA PRO A 45 2.98 9.26 -4.66
C PRO A 45 1.83 8.27 -4.90
N MET A 46 1.43 8.12 -6.16
CA MET A 46 0.47 7.08 -6.54
C MET A 46 1.16 5.73 -6.44
N ILE A 47 0.62 4.84 -5.60
CA ILE A 47 1.10 3.47 -5.50
C ILE A 47 0.46 2.68 -6.66
N PRO A 48 1.26 2.04 -7.53
CA PRO A 48 0.72 1.20 -8.59
C PRO A 48 -0.05 0.03 -8.00
N GLY A 49 -1.05 -0.45 -8.73
CA GLY A 49 -1.72 -1.70 -8.38
C GLY A 49 -0.80 -2.89 -8.56
N LEU A 50 -1.20 -4.06 -8.06
CA LEU A 50 -0.41 -5.29 -8.24
C LEU A 50 -0.18 -5.63 -9.73
N ASN A 51 -1.15 -5.31 -10.59
CA ASN A 51 -1.11 -5.65 -12.01
C ASN A 51 -1.35 -4.45 -12.95
N SER A 52 -1.40 -3.23 -12.41
CA SER A 52 -1.80 -2.04 -13.16
C SER A 52 -1.04 -0.81 -12.68
N GLU A 53 -0.90 0.20 -13.55
CA GLU A 53 -0.27 1.49 -13.19
C GLU A 53 -1.00 2.23 -12.05
N LYS A 54 -2.27 1.87 -11.79
CA LYS A 54 -3.08 2.42 -10.70
C LYS A 54 -3.89 1.31 -10.03
N MET A 55 -3.89 1.27 -8.70
CA MET A 55 -4.90 0.51 -7.96
C MET A 55 -6.28 1.00 -8.38
N SER A 56 -7.08 0.13 -9.00
CA SER A 56 -8.42 0.44 -9.46
C SER A 56 -9.39 -0.57 -8.85
N SER A 57 -10.47 -0.07 -8.24
CA SER A 57 -11.53 -0.91 -7.69
C SER A 57 -12.24 -1.75 -8.77
N SER A 58 -12.03 -1.47 -10.06
CA SER A 58 -12.63 -2.18 -11.18
C SER A 58 -11.95 -3.51 -11.54
N ASP A 59 -10.69 -3.73 -11.15
CA ASP A 59 -9.98 -4.99 -11.41
C ASP A 59 -9.81 -5.76 -10.09
N LYS A 60 -10.58 -6.85 -9.94
CA LYS A 60 -10.59 -7.72 -8.76
C LYS A 60 -9.21 -8.31 -8.44
N TYR A 61 -8.29 -8.40 -9.40
CA TYR A 61 -6.93 -8.90 -9.18
C TYR A 61 -5.88 -7.80 -9.03
N SER A 62 -6.29 -6.53 -9.04
CA SER A 62 -5.39 -5.39 -8.84
C SER A 62 -5.31 -4.91 -7.38
N LYS A 63 -6.21 -5.41 -6.51
CA LYS A 63 -6.31 -5.04 -5.10
C LYS A 63 -6.16 -6.27 -4.19
N ILE A 64 -5.74 -6.00 -2.96
CA ILE A 64 -5.85 -6.92 -1.81
C ILE A 64 -6.84 -6.26 -0.85
N ASP A 65 -7.96 -6.92 -0.60
CA ASP A 65 -8.93 -6.44 0.39
C ASP A 65 -8.47 -6.71 1.83
N MET A 66 -8.91 -5.88 2.77
CA MET A 66 -8.57 -6.03 4.20
C MET A 66 -9.25 -7.25 4.84
N LEU A 67 -10.25 -7.82 4.16
CA LEU A 67 -10.98 -9.01 4.60
C LEU A 67 -10.57 -10.27 3.81
N GLU A 68 -9.64 -10.17 2.86
CA GLU A 68 -9.21 -11.33 2.07
C GLU A 68 -8.58 -12.39 2.97
N THR A 69 -8.89 -13.66 2.71
CA THR A 69 -8.24 -14.79 3.38
C THR A 69 -6.78 -14.89 2.96
N LYS A 70 -5.98 -15.58 3.78
CA LYS A 70 -4.57 -15.85 3.49
C LYS A 70 -4.37 -16.49 2.11
N GLU A 71 -5.21 -17.46 1.74
CA GLU A 71 -5.11 -18.16 0.45
C GLU A 71 -5.39 -17.21 -0.72
N ASN A 72 -6.31 -16.27 -0.57
CA ASN A 72 -6.62 -15.28 -1.58
C ASN A 72 -5.50 -14.25 -1.73
N ILE A 73 -4.90 -13.80 -0.62
CA ILE A 73 -3.71 -12.93 -0.62
C ILE A 73 -2.57 -13.62 -1.40
N GLU A 74 -2.26 -14.87 -1.07
CA GLU A 74 -1.23 -15.67 -1.75
C GLU A 74 -1.53 -15.81 -3.25
N LYS A 75 -2.78 -16.10 -3.62
CA LYS A 75 -3.22 -16.24 -5.01
C LYS A 75 -3.10 -14.93 -5.79
N ASN A 76 -3.50 -13.81 -5.20
CA ASN A 76 -3.45 -12.49 -5.82
C ASN A 76 -2.01 -12.04 -6.04
N ILE A 77 -1.14 -12.18 -5.04
CA ILE A 77 0.28 -11.84 -5.15
C ILE A 77 1.00 -12.79 -6.12
N ARG A 78 0.62 -14.08 -6.17
CA ARG A 78 1.19 -15.01 -7.14
C ARG A 78 0.91 -14.58 -8.59
N LYS A 79 -0.29 -14.04 -8.85
CA LYS A 79 -0.71 -13.52 -10.16
C LYS A 79 -0.09 -12.17 -10.52
N CYS A 80 0.42 -11.43 -9.54
CA CYS A 80 1.12 -10.15 -9.75
C CYS A 80 2.20 -10.27 -10.84
N PHE A 81 2.23 -9.35 -11.81
CA PHE A 81 3.35 -9.29 -12.75
C PHE A 81 4.62 -8.88 -12.00
N CYS A 82 5.67 -9.70 -12.10
CA CYS A 82 6.96 -9.47 -11.45
C CYS A 82 8.06 -10.07 -12.30
N GLU A 83 8.70 -9.22 -13.10
CA GLU A 83 9.82 -9.58 -13.94
C GLU A 83 11.13 -9.57 -13.14
N GLU A 84 11.97 -10.57 -13.34
CA GLU A 84 13.23 -10.72 -12.62
C GLU A 84 14.21 -9.60 -12.95
N GLY A 85 14.72 -8.94 -11.91
CA GLY A 85 15.65 -7.82 -12.05
C GLY A 85 14.98 -6.46 -12.35
N ASN A 86 13.65 -6.43 -12.54
CA ASN A 86 12.93 -5.19 -12.83
C ASN A 86 12.55 -4.45 -11.54
N LYS A 87 13.15 -3.27 -11.31
CA LYS A 87 12.86 -2.44 -10.12
C LYS A 87 11.47 -1.80 -10.14
N GLU A 88 10.83 -1.70 -11.31
CA GLU A 88 9.52 -1.05 -11.48
C GLU A 88 8.36 -2.05 -11.33
N THR A 89 8.41 -2.89 -10.29
CA THR A 89 7.37 -3.88 -10.01
C THR A 89 6.47 -3.44 -8.86
N GLY A 90 5.15 -3.68 -8.98
CA GLY A 90 4.17 -3.31 -7.94
C GLY A 90 4.48 -3.89 -6.56
N LEU A 91 5.13 -5.06 -6.50
CA LEU A 91 5.57 -5.67 -5.24
C LEU A 91 6.65 -4.87 -4.54
N LEU A 92 7.64 -4.35 -5.26
CA LEU A 92 8.68 -3.51 -4.65
C LEU A 92 8.12 -2.20 -4.13
N TYR A 93 7.16 -1.60 -4.86
CA TYR A 93 6.41 -0.44 -4.36
C TYR A 93 5.64 -0.76 -3.08
N LEU A 94 4.95 -1.91 -3.03
CA LEU A 94 4.23 -2.36 -1.84
C LEU A 94 5.18 -2.56 -0.65
N ILE A 95 6.34 -3.17 -0.90
CA ILE A 95 7.37 -3.38 0.11
C ILE A 95 7.86 -2.03 0.65
N ARG A 96 8.25 -1.11 -0.24
CA ARG A 96 8.80 0.20 0.12
C ARG A 96 7.84 1.09 0.89
N HIS A 97 6.59 1.18 0.42
CA HIS A 97 5.64 2.19 0.89
C HIS A 97 4.66 1.68 1.94
N ILE A 98 4.49 0.36 2.07
CA ILE A 98 3.54 -0.24 3.02
C ILE A 98 4.25 -1.15 4.01
N ILE A 99 4.96 -2.18 3.53
CA ILE A 99 5.53 -3.21 4.41
C ILE A 99 6.62 -2.62 5.31
N TYR A 100 7.61 -1.93 4.75
CA TYR A 100 8.69 -1.32 5.55
C TYR A 100 8.15 -0.36 6.62
N PRO A 101 7.32 0.65 6.29
CA PRO A 101 6.80 1.57 7.31
C PRO A 101 5.99 0.88 8.42
N ILE A 102 5.14 -0.09 8.07
CA ILE A 102 4.33 -0.81 9.08
C ILE A 102 5.21 -1.71 9.94
N PHE A 103 6.19 -2.37 9.34
CA PHE A 103 7.10 -3.27 10.06
C PHE A 103 8.00 -2.47 11.00
N GLU A 104 8.48 -1.30 10.59
CA GLU A 104 9.23 -0.38 11.44
C GLU A 104 8.40 0.03 12.68
N ILE A 105 7.15 0.44 12.50
CA ILE A 105 6.24 0.80 13.60
C ILE A 105 5.99 -0.39 14.53
N LYS A 106 5.86 -1.60 13.98
CA LYS A 106 5.64 -2.84 14.75
C LYS A 106 6.92 -3.48 15.28
N ASN A 107 8.09 -2.88 15.04
CA ASN A 107 9.40 -3.44 15.36
C ASN A 107 9.61 -4.87 14.81
N LEU A 108 9.14 -5.09 13.58
CA LEU A 108 9.30 -6.32 12.80
C LEU A 108 10.39 -6.13 11.74
N LYS A 109 11.00 -7.23 11.30
CA LYS A 109 12.03 -7.22 10.26
C LYS A 109 11.46 -7.69 8.92
N VAL A 110 11.88 -7.07 7.84
CA VAL A 110 11.60 -7.55 6.48
C VAL A 110 12.52 -8.73 6.21
N GLU A 111 11.92 -9.89 5.91
CA GLU A 111 12.63 -11.12 5.61
C GLU A 111 12.17 -11.72 4.27
N ILE A 112 13.13 -12.22 3.48
CA ILE A 112 12.87 -12.95 2.24
C ILE A 112 13.52 -14.32 2.34
N PHE A 113 12.75 -15.38 2.10
CA PHE A 113 13.31 -16.73 1.99
C PHE A 113 13.85 -16.94 0.58
N ILE A 114 15.18 -17.06 0.44
CA ILE A 114 15.84 -17.24 -0.85
C ILE A 114 16.13 -18.72 -1.04
N LYS A 115 15.41 -19.35 -1.98
CA LYS A 115 15.46 -20.80 -2.19
C LYS A 115 16.83 -21.26 -2.69
N SER A 116 17.50 -20.47 -3.53
CA SER A 116 18.84 -20.78 -4.06
C SER A 116 19.91 -20.84 -2.97
N LEU A 117 19.76 -20.04 -1.90
CA LEU A 117 20.66 -20.02 -0.75
C LEU A 117 20.17 -20.90 0.41
N ASN A 118 18.96 -21.43 0.30
CA ASN A 118 18.25 -22.19 1.34
C ASN A 118 18.27 -21.50 2.72
N LYS A 119 18.12 -20.18 2.74
CA LYS A 119 18.13 -19.38 3.97
C LYS A 119 17.17 -18.19 3.89
N LYS A 120 16.82 -17.64 5.05
CA LYS A 120 16.16 -16.35 5.18
C LYS A 120 17.20 -15.24 5.23
N ASN A 121 17.03 -14.23 4.38
CA ASN A 121 17.80 -12.99 4.44
C ASN A 121 16.94 -11.90 5.07
N PHE A 122 17.54 -11.14 5.98
CA PHE A 122 16.91 -9.97 6.60
C PHE A 122 17.43 -8.71 5.94
N TYR A 123 16.53 -7.77 5.69
CA TYR A 123 16.85 -6.50 5.06
C TYR A 123 16.48 -5.37 6.03
N GLU A 124 17.48 -4.61 6.47
CA GLU A 124 17.24 -3.47 7.36
C GLU A 124 16.79 -2.26 6.54
N LYS A 125 17.29 -2.14 5.31
CA LYS A 125 16.95 -1.05 4.41
C LYS A 125 16.35 -1.57 3.13
N TYR A 126 15.31 -0.89 2.65
CA TYR A 126 14.68 -1.19 1.36
C TYR A 126 15.69 -1.30 0.21
N GLN A 127 16.71 -0.44 0.20
CA GLN A 127 17.72 -0.43 -0.88
C GLN A 127 18.50 -1.74 -0.98
N GLU A 128 18.75 -2.43 0.14
CA GLU A 128 19.45 -3.72 0.14
C GLU A 128 18.61 -4.80 -0.53
N LEU A 129 17.31 -4.82 -0.26
CA LEU A 129 16.36 -5.74 -0.89
C LEU A 129 16.20 -5.45 -2.38
N GLU A 130 16.07 -4.17 -2.75
CA GLU A 130 15.97 -3.75 -4.14
C GLU A 130 17.21 -4.18 -4.94
N ASN A 131 18.41 -3.95 -4.39
CA ASN A 131 19.66 -4.33 -5.02
C ASN A 131 19.73 -5.85 -5.23
N ASP A 132 19.45 -6.65 -4.20
CA ASP A 132 19.46 -8.12 -4.31
C ASP A 132 18.43 -8.64 -5.34
N PHE A 133 17.30 -7.95 -5.49
CA PHE A 133 16.32 -8.28 -6.53
C PHE A 133 16.80 -7.91 -7.93
N VAL A 134 17.39 -6.72 -8.10
CA VAL A 134 17.95 -6.24 -9.38
C VAL A 134 19.13 -7.10 -9.84
N GLU A 135 19.99 -7.51 -8.90
CA GLU A 135 21.12 -8.41 -9.13
C GLU A 135 20.70 -9.88 -9.33
N LYS A 136 19.38 -10.16 -9.30
CA LYS A 136 18.80 -11.50 -9.51
C LYS A 136 19.23 -12.54 -8.46
N ILE A 137 19.61 -12.06 -7.27
CA ILE A 137 19.86 -12.91 -6.10
C ILE A 137 18.52 -13.40 -5.56
N ILE A 138 17.52 -12.51 -5.51
CA ILE A 138 16.13 -12.84 -5.15
C ILE A 138 15.35 -13.17 -6.42
N HIS A 139 14.88 -14.42 -6.53
CA HIS A 139 13.99 -14.83 -7.60
C HIS A 139 12.56 -14.28 -7.39
N PRO A 140 11.80 -13.90 -8.44
CA PRO A 140 10.45 -13.34 -8.29
C PRO A 140 9.45 -14.20 -7.51
N GLN A 141 9.58 -15.54 -7.57
CA GLN A 141 8.72 -16.43 -6.79
C GLN A 141 9.00 -16.35 -5.28
N ASP A 142 10.26 -16.20 -4.91
CA ASP A 142 10.70 -16.08 -3.52
C ASP A 142 10.23 -14.74 -2.93
N LEU A 143 10.36 -13.67 -3.73
CA LEU A 143 9.82 -12.35 -3.40
C LEU A 143 8.30 -12.41 -3.18
N LYS A 144 7.55 -12.94 -4.16
CA LYS A 144 6.08 -13.07 -4.09
C LYS A 144 5.61 -13.81 -2.85
N LYS A 145 6.23 -14.96 -2.54
CA LYS A 145 5.85 -15.77 -1.38
C LYS A 145 6.08 -15.00 -0.08
N SER A 146 7.26 -14.38 0.05
CA SER A 146 7.61 -13.62 1.25
C SER A 146 6.72 -12.38 1.42
N VAL A 147 6.37 -11.70 0.32
CA VAL A 147 5.44 -10.56 0.33
C VAL A 147 4.04 -11.00 0.77
N ALA A 148 3.54 -12.16 0.33
CA ALA A 148 2.25 -12.67 0.78
C ALA A 148 2.22 -12.94 2.28
N GLU A 149 3.29 -13.53 2.84
CA GLU A 149 3.42 -13.75 4.27
C GLU A 149 3.46 -12.41 5.05
N MET A 150 4.19 -11.41 4.55
CA MET A 150 4.25 -10.09 5.16
C MET A 150 2.92 -9.32 5.09
N VAL A 151 2.19 -9.43 3.97
CA VAL A 151 0.85 -8.83 3.84
C VAL A 151 -0.14 -9.51 4.78
N GLU A 152 -0.08 -10.83 4.94
CA GLU A 152 -0.94 -11.55 5.91
C GLU A 152 -0.69 -11.08 7.35
N ILE A 153 0.56 -10.77 7.73
CA ILE A 153 0.87 -10.18 9.05
C ILE A 153 0.17 -8.82 9.25
N ILE A 154 -0.02 -8.06 8.17
CA ILE A 154 -0.65 -6.73 8.19
C ILE A 154 -2.18 -6.86 8.19
N VAL A 155 -2.72 -7.69 7.31
CA VAL A 155 -4.17 -7.83 7.06
C VAL A 155 -4.85 -8.73 8.10
N GLY A 156 -4.18 -9.79 8.55
CA GLY A 156 -4.74 -10.79 9.46
C GLY A 156 -5.37 -10.21 10.74
N PRO A 157 -4.72 -9.26 11.45
CA PRO A 157 -5.31 -8.62 12.62
C PRO A 157 -6.60 -7.85 12.31
N VAL A 158 -6.64 -7.13 11.19
CA VAL A 158 -7.83 -6.37 10.76
C VAL A 158 -8.95 -7.35 10.42
N ARG A 159 -8.65 -8.39 9.64
CA ARG A 159 -9.63 -9.43 9.29
C ARG A 159 -10.24 -10.08 10.53
N LYS A 160 -9.42 -10.37 11.54
CA LYS A 160 -9.88 -10.95 12.81
C LYS A 160 -10.79 -10.00 13.60
N GLU A 161 -10.43 -8.72 13.70
CA GLU A 161 -11.28 -7.73 14.38
C GLU A 161 -12.63 -7.57 13.69
N MET A 162 -12.64 -7.64 12.35
CA MET A 162 -13.83 -7.55 11.52
C MET A 162 -14.78 -8.76 11.64
N GLU A 163 -14.34 -9.88 12.22
CA GLU A 163 -15.23 -11.00 12.59
C GLU A 163 -16.27 -10.61 13.64
N GLU A 164 -16.01 -9.57 14.45
CA GLU A 164 -16.98 -9.05 15.43
C GLU A 164 -18.03 -8.12 14.78
N PHE A 165 -17.78 -7.64 13.57
CA PHE A 165 -18.60 -6.64 12.86
C PHE A 165 -19.28 -7.19 11.60
N GLN A 166 -19.58 -8.49 11.57
CA GLN A 166 -20.16 -9.15 10.39
C GLN A 166 -21.47 -8.52 9.92
N GLU A 167 -22.35 -8.10 10.84
CA GLU A 167 -23.60 -7.43 10.49
C GLU A 167 -23.35 -6.08 9.79
N LEU A 168 -22.38 -5.30 10.27
CA LEU A 168 -22.00 -4.03 9.64
C LEU A 168 -21.47 -4.26 8.23
N ILE A 169 -20.60 -5.26 8.06
CA ILE A 169 -20.01 -5.63 6.76
C ILE A 169 -21.12 -6.05 5.79
N GLN A 170 -22.02 -6.92 6.25
CA GLN A 170 -23.15 -7.40 5.44
C GLN A 170 -24.10 -6.25 5.05
N ASN A 171 -24.36 -5.32 5.95
CA ASN A 171 -25.21 -4.16 5.67
C ASN A 171 -24.54 -3.17 4.69
N ALA A 172 -23.22 -3.01 4.76
CA ALA A 172 -22.47 -2.08 3.93
C ALA A 172 -22.24 -2.59 2.49
N TYR A 173 -21.95 -3.88 2.34
CA TYR A 173 -21.53 -4.47 1.05
C TYR A 173 -22.52 -5.52 0.49
N GLY A 174 -23.51 -5.91 1.27
CA GLY A 174 -24.37 -7.06 0.96
C GLY A 174 -23.71 -8.39 1.32
N SER A 175 -24.44 -9.48 1.15
CA SER A 175 -23.89 -10.83 1.12
C SER A 175 -23.37 -11.11 -0.29
N GLU A 176 -22.05 -11.08 -0.49
CA GLU A 176 -21.40 -11.62 -1.70
C GLU A 176 -21.52 -13.15 -1.78
#